data_AF-A0AAN4PI27-F1
#
_entry.id   AF-A0AAN4PI27-F1
#
_cell.length_a   1.000
_cell.length_b   1.000
_cell.length_c   1.000
_cell.angle_alpha   90.00
_cell.angle_beta   90.00
_cell.angle_gamma   90.00
#
_symmetry.space_group_name_H-M   'P 1'
#
loop_
_entity.id
_entity.type
_entity.pdbx_description
1 polymer ?
#
loop_
_entity_poly.entity_id
_entity_poly.type
_entity_poly.pdbx_seq_one_letter_code
_entity_poly.pdbx_strand_id
1 'polypeptide(L)'
;MKLILPQILSLCTAALAALAKTSPSQQELLVGEDFMAQQDNRVPGHNDAIYDTVPKDDQIFKIEFLEIAPIPIIADRVFFVYLRGYLPESKKKELALSDEGLINATLKVSASTVYPGGSHDNEDSTTGPLKTTPFNDLAHLTIRNTYGVQVDYMPTSGRSDILLDFQIPKMFLRSEGGLK
;
A
#
# COMPACT_ATOMS: atom_id res chain seq x y z
N MET A 1 23.08 29.36 1.24
CA MET A 1 22.59 28.41 0.21
C MET A 1 21.33 27.77 0.72
N LYS A 2 20.21 27.87 -0.02
CA LYS A 2 18.91 27.32 0.35
C LYS A 2 18.97 25.78 0.33
N LEU A 3 18.62 25.15 1.44
CA LEU A 3 18.34 23.71 1.53
C LEU A 3 16.95 23.46 0.94
N ILE A 4 16.90 22.75 -0.18
CA ILE A 4 15.65 22.30 -0.80
C ILE A 4 15.35 20.92 -0.19
N LEU A 5 14.25 20.83 0.56
CA LEU A 5 13.73 19.59 1.12
C LEU A 5 13.46 18.57 0.01
N PRO A 6 13.93 17.31 0.10
CA PRO A 6 13.36 16.23 -0.70
C PRO A 6 11.98 15.88 -0.13
N GLN A 7 10.93 16.13 -0.91
CA GLN A 7 9.57 15.69 -0.62
C GLN A 7 9.53 14.15 -0.71
N ILE A 8 9.38 13.49 0.44
CA ILE A 8 9.24 12.04 0.54
C ILE A 8 7.77 11.70 0.26
N LEU A 9 7.47 11.08 -0.88
CA LEU A 9 6.18 10.41 -1.08
C LEU A 9 6.17 9.13 -0.22
N SER A 10 5.56 9.22 0.95
CA SER A 10 5.20 8.04 1.74
C SER A 10 3.90 7.47 1.19
N LEU A 11 3.96 6.36 0.45
CA LEU A 11 2.77 5.59 0.11
C LEU A 11 2.48 4.63 1.28
N CYS A 12 1.29 4.80 1.87
CA CYS A 12 0.58 3.94 2.81
C CYS A 12 1.34 2.72 3.39
N THR A 13 1.63 2.76 4.69
CA THR A 13 1.91 1.55 5.47
C THR A 13 0.61 0.78 5.65
N ALA A 14 0.48 -0.38 5.01
CA ALA A 14 -0.64 -1.29 5.27
C ALA A 14 -0.29 -2.20 6.44
N ALA A 15 -0.87 -1.97 7.62
CA ALA A 15 -0.83 -2.93 8.72
C ALA A 15 -1.82 -4.06 8.41
N LEU A 16 -1.35 -5.20 7.91
CA LEU A 16 -2.19 -6.37 7.63
C LEU A 16 -2.28 -7.23 8.90
N ALA A 17 -3.35 -7.09 9.68
CA ALA A 17 -3.65 -8.02 10.76
C ALA A 17 -4.31 -9.29 10.18
N ALA A 18 -3.52 -10.32 9.88
CA ALA A 18 -4.03 -11.62 9.47
C ALA A 18 -4.62 -12.36 10.70
N LEU A 19 -5.90 -12.12 11.01
CA LEU A 19 -6.64 -12.97 11.93
C LEU A 19 -7.04 -14.27 11.22
N ALA A 20 -6.25 -15.32 11.41
CA ALA A 20 -6.70 -16.67 11.15
C ALA A 20 -7.79 -17.04 12.17
N LYS A 21 -9.07 -16.79 11.86
CA LYS A 21 -10.19 -17.31 12.65
C LYS A 21 -10.74 -18.59 12.03
N THR A 22 -10.50 -19.70 12.71
CA THR A 22 -11.32 -20.90 12.59
C THR A 22 -12.67 -20.66 13.30
N SER A 23 -13.74 -20.70 12.52
CA SER A 23 -15.19 -20.80 12.87
C SER A 23 -15.91 -19.56 13.45
N PRO A 24 -17.21 -19.37 13.10
CA PRO A 24 -17.93 -18.11 13.31
C PRO A 24 -18.73 -18.14 14.61
N SER A 25 -18.33 -17.33 15.58
CA SER A 25 -19.23 -16.85 16.63
C SER A 25 -18.95 -15.39 16.85
N GLN A 26 -19.99 -14.57 16.66
CA GLN A 26 -20.01 -13.14 16.90
C GLN A 26 -19.23 -12.80 18.17
N GLN A 27 -18.14 -12.03 18.03
CA GLN A 27 -17.63 -11.27 19.15
C GLN A 27 -18.36 -9.94 19.13
N GLU A 28 -19.18 -9.77 20.15
CA GLU A 28 -19.84 -8.54 20.58
C GLU A 28 -18.76 -7.46 20.72
N LEU A 29 -18.67 -6.60 19.71
CA LEU A 29 -17.73 -5.51 19.67
C LEU A 29 -18.32 -4.37 20.49
N LEU A 30 -17.61 -3.92 21.53
CA LEU A 30 -17.98 -2.80 22.38
C LEU A 30 -18.18 -1.55 21.50
N VAL A 31 -19.45 -1.27 21.18
CA VAL A 31 -19.94 -0.19 20.33
C VAL A 31 -19.79 1.15 21.04
N GLY A 32 -19.39 2.19 20.31
CA GLY A 32 -19.66 3.56 20.74
C GLY A 32 -19.01 4.64 19.91
N GLU A 33 -17.72 4.88 20.10
CA GLU A 33 -17.06 6.11 19.64
C GLU A 33 -15.86 5.87 18.70
N ASP A 34 -15.17 4.73 18.82
CA ASP A 34 -13.95 4.44 18.05
C ASP A 34 -14.22 3.93 16.62
N PHE A 35 -15.41 3.39 16.37
CA PHE A 35 -15.79 2.85 15.06
C PHE A 35 -16.00 3.93 14.00
N MET A 36 -16.56 5.08 14.39
CA MET A 36 -16.80 6.20 13.47
C MET A 36 -15.48 6.85 13.05
N ALA A 37 -14.53 7.01 13.98
CA ALA A 37 -13.20 7.53 13.70
C ALA A 37 -12.36 6.56 12.84
N GLN A 38 -12.45 5.25 13.07
CA GLN A 38 -11.79 4.24 12.23
C GLN A 38 -12.37 4.20 10.80
N GLN A 39 -13.68 4.43 10.64
CA GLN A 39 -14.31 4.38 9.32
C GLN A 39 -13.88 5.54 8.42
N ASP A 40 -13.66 6.73 8.99
CA ASP A 40 -13.16 7.89 8.24
C ASP A 40 -11.70 7.73 7.79
N ASN A 41 -10.90 6.97 8.53
CA ASN A 41 -9.49 6.67 8.24
C ASN A 41 -9.26 5.43 7.37
N ARG A 42 -10.31 4.69 6.97
CA ARG A 42 -10.15 3.53 6.09
C ARG A 42 -9.86 3.96 4.64
N VAL A 43 -8.96 3.24 3.99
CA VAL A 43 -8.72 3.41 2.55
C VAL A 43 -9.91 2.80 1.78
N PRO A 44 -10.53 3.52 0.82
CA PRO A 44 -11.67 3.00 0.07
C PRO A 44 -11.35 1.68 -0.67
N GLY A 45 -12.32 0.76 -0.74
CA GLY A 45 -12.24 -0.46 -1.55
C GLY A 45 -12.32 -1.77 -0.75
N HIS A 46 -11.84 -2.87 -1.34
CA HIS A 46 -11.84 -4.21 -0.75
C HIS A 46 -10.50 -4.52 -0.09
N ASN A 47 -10.26 -3.86 1.05
CA ASN A 47 -9.02 -3.98 1.81
C ASN A 47 -9.28 -3.56 3.27
N ASP A 48 -8.37 -3.94 4.18
CA ASP A 48 -8.42 -3.52 5.59
C ASP A 48 -7.38 -2.44 5.91
N ALA A 49 -6.90 -1.71 4.89
CA ALA A 49 -5.90 -0.66 5.06
C ALA A 49 -6.50 0.64 5.61
N ILE A 50 -5.67 1.35 6.38
CA ILE A 50 -5.97 2.67 6.93
C ILE A 50 -4.94 3.69 6.46
N TYR A 51 -5.32 4.96 6.47
CA TYR A 51 -4.34 6.04 6.41
C TYR A 51 -3.61 6.10 7.76
N ASP A 52 -2.30 5.89 7.73
CA ASP A 52 -1.45 5.87 8.92
C ASP A 52 -0.64 7.18 9.02
N THR A 53 0.67 7.14 8.70
CA THR A 53 1.62 8.22 8.96
C THR A 53 1.22 9.58 8.35
N VAL A 54 0.55 9.57 7.20
CA VAL A 54 0.07 10.78 6.52
C VAL A 54 -1.47 10.75 6.47
N PRO A 55 -2.15 11.74 7.09
CA PRO A 55 -3.60 11.82 7.09
C PRO A 55 -4.18 11.87 5.66
N LYS A 56 -5.38 11.33 5.49
CA LYS A 56 -6.10 11.24 4.20
C LYS A 56 -6.12 12.54 3.39
N ASP A 57 -6.34 13.68 4.04
CA ASP A 57 -6.46 14.98 3.37
C ASP A 57 -5.11 15.63 3.03
N ASP A 58 -4.05 15.14 3.67
CA ASP A 58 -2.67 15.58 3.40
C ASP A 58 -1.98 14.73 2.33
N GLN A 59 -2.58 13.60 1.96
CA GLN A 59 -2.09 12.75 0.87
C GLN A 59 -2.00 13.52 -0.44
N ILE A 60 -0.86 13.39 -1.11
CA ILE A 60 -0.62 13.98 -2.44
C ILE A 60 -1.42 13.22 -3.50
N PHE A 61 -1.49 11.89 -3.36
CA PHE A 61 -2.25 11.00 -4.23
C PHE A 61 -3.60 10.68 -3.60
N LYS A 62 -4.69 11.08 -4.27
CA LYS A 62 -6.05 10.78 -3.81
C LYS A 62 -6.40 9.35 -4.22
N ILE A 63 -6.55 8.48 -3.23
CA ILE A 63 -6.97 7.09 -3.45
C ILE A 63 -8.48 7.05 -3.67
N GLU A 64 -8.90 6.53 -4.82
CA GLU A 64 -10.30 6.26 -5.13
C GLU A 64 -10.71 4.85 -4.75
N PHE A 65 -9.80 3.89 -4.88
CA PHE A 65 -10.05 2.48 -4.62
C PHE A 65 -8.75 1.70 -4.42
N LEU A 66 -8.73 0.81 -3.43
CA LEU A 66 -7.67 -0.16 -3.18
C LEU A 66 -8.28 -1.55 -3.02
N GLU A 67 -7.71 -2.53 -3.71
CA GLU A 67 -8.03 -3.94 -3.57
C GLU A 67 -6.77 -4.74 -3.35
N ILE A 68 -6.84 -5.68 -2.41
CA ILE A 68 -5.79 -6.66 -2.13
C ILE A 68 -6.45 -8.03 -2.26
N ALA A 69 -5.85 -8.93 -3.03
CA ALA A 69 -6.41 -10.27 -3.23
C ALA A 69 -5.32 -11.33 -3.40
N PRO A 70 -5.43 -12.53 -2.80
CA PRO A 70 -6.48 -12.91 -1.85
C PRO A 70 -6.28 -12.26 -0.47
N ILE A 71 -7.36 -12.19 0.31
CA ILE A 71 -7.32 -11.87 1.74
C ILE A 71 -7.79 -13.13 2.49
N PRO A 72 -6.98 -13.68 3.44
CA PRO A 72 -5.64 -13.22 3.82
C PRO A 72 -4.59 -13.51 2.73
N ILE A 73 -3.50 -12.73 2.73
CA ILE A 73 -2.32 -13.01 1.88
C ILE A 73 -1.70 -14.34 2.34
N ILE A 74 -1.45 -15.25 1.39
CA ILE A 74 -0.91 -16.58 1.66
C ILE A 74 0.54 -16.62 1.19
N ALA A 75 1.46 -17.00 2.08
CA ALA A 75 2.86 -17.16 1.75
C ALA A 75 3.09 -18.21 0.66
N ASP A 76 4.12 -18.00 -0.17
CA ASP A 76 4.41 -18.74 -1.41
C ASP A 76 3.28 -18.72 -2.44
N ARG A 77 2.27 -17.85 -2.31
CA ARG A 77 1.28 -17.61 -3.37
C ARG A 77 1.36 -16.17 -3.84
N VAL A 78 1.10 -15.97 -5.13
CA VAL A 78 0.99 -14.63 -5.70
C VAL A 78 -0.27 -13.97 -5.12
N PHE A 79 -0.11 -12.74 -4.67
CA PHE A 79 -1.20 -11.84 -4.35
C PHE A 79 -1.10 -10.60 -5.24
N PHE A 80 -2.21 -9.90 -5.34
CA PHE A 80 -2.39 -8.73 -6.17
C PHE A 80 -2.77 -7.54 -5.29
N VAL A 81 -2.16 -6.41 -5.57
CA VAL A 81 -2.57 -5.10 -5.08
C VAL A 81 -2.98 -4.27 -6.28
N TYR A 82 -4.20 -3.75 -6.22
CA TYR A 82 -4.75 -2.86 -7.23
C TYR A 82 -5.11 -1.54 -6.57
N LEU A 83 -4.34 -0.49 -6.88
CA LEU A 83 -4.55 0.86 -6.36
C LEU A 83 -4.96 1.78 -7.50
N ARG A 84 -6.11 2.43 -7.36
CA ARG A 84 -6.62 3.44 -8.28
C ARG A 84 -6.71 4.78 -7.60
N GLY A 85 -6.26 5.82 -8.29
CA GLY A 85 -6.38 7.19 -7.81
C GLY A 85 -5.87 8.21 -8.79
N TYR A 86 -5.64 9.43 -8.30
CA TYR A 86 -5.14 10.54 -9.10
C TYR A 86 -4.39 11.56 -8.25
N LEU A 87 -3.64 12.43 -8.92
CA LEU A 87 -3.00 13.61 -8.32
C LEU A 87 -3.93 14.83 -8.48
N PRO A 88 -4.52 15.37 -7.39
CA PRO A 88 -5.40 16.53 -7.49
C PRO A 88 -4.66 17.76 -8.06
N GLU A 89 -5.34 18.53 -8.91
CA GLU A 89 -4.75 19.75 -9.51
C GLU A 89 -4.24 20.75 -8.47
N SER A 90 -4.91 20.85 -7.32
CA SER A 90 -4.47 21.70 -6.20
C SER A 90 -3.11 21.27 -5.66
N LYS A 91 -2.93 19.98 -5.36
CA LYS A 91 -1.68 19.41 -4.86
C LYS A 91 -0.55 19.51 -5.88
N LYS A 92 -0.86 19.31 -7.17
CA LYS A 92 0.13 19.49 -8.24
C LYS A 92 0.66 20.91 -8.33
N LYS A 93 -0.22 21.91 -8.24
CA LYS A 93 0.17 23.33 -8.24
C LYS A 93 0.95 23.71 -6.99
N GLU A 94 0.49 23.25 -5.82
CA GLU A 94 1.14 23.49 -4.53
C GLU A 94 2.58 22.97 -4.51
N LEU A 95 2.79 21.76 -5.04
CA LEU A 95 4.07 21.06 -5.00
C LEU A 95 4.90 21.26 -6.28
N ALA A 96 4.40 22.05 -7.23
CA ALA A 96 5.01 22.23 -8.56
C ALA A 96 5.39 20.89 -9.23
N LEU A 97 4.52 19.88 -9.12
CA LEU A 97 4.75 18.55 -9.69
C LEU A 97 4.71 18.63 -11.23
N SER A 98 5.88 18.50 -11.85
CA SER A 98 6.03 18.30 -13.29
C SER A 98 6.06 16.82 -13.63
N ASP A 99 5.87 16.49 -14.92
CA ASP A 99 6.06 15.12 -15.41
C ASP A 99 7.49 14.62 -15.10
N GLU A 100 8.50 15.48 -15.24
CA GLU A 100 9.90 15.17 -14.88
C GLU A 100 10.09 14.85 -13.38
N GLY A 101 9.29 15.48 -12.50
CA GLY A 101 9.32 15.21 -11.07
C GLY A 101 8.85 13.78 -10.75
N LEU A 102 7.79 13.32 -11.43
CA LEU A 102 7.27 11.95 -11.25
C LEU A 102 8.16 10.88 -11.88
N ILE A 103 8.91 11.20 -12.94
CA ILE A 103 9.89 10.28 -13.54
C ILE A 103 10.97 9.86 -12.53
N ASN A 104 11.34 10.78 -11.64
CA ASN A 104 12.35 10.55 -10.61
C ASN A 104 11.75 10.17 -9.25
N ALA A 105 10.43 10.01 -9.16
CA ALA A 105 9.78 9.63 -7.92
C ALA A 105 10.21 8.22 -7.49
N THR A 106 10.24 8.02 -6.18
CA THR A 106 10.53 6.71 -5.57
C THR A 106 9.30 6.16 -4.88
N LEU A 107 9.23 4.83 -4.84
CA LEU A 107 8.28 4.07 -4.05
C LEU A 107 9.03 3.44 -2.88
N LYS A 108 8.67 3.82 -1.66
CA LYS A 108 9.08 3.11 -0.45
C LYS A 108 7.95 2.19 -0.02
N VAL A 109 8.26 0.91 0.18
CA VAL A 109 7.33 -0.08 0.73
C VAL A 109 7.93 -0.61 2.02
N SER A 110 7.11 -0.62 3.06
CA SER A 110 7.42 -1.23 4.34
C SER A 110 6.51 -2.42 4.60
N ALA A 111 7.03 -3.45 5.26
CA ALA A 111 6.26 -4.61 5.67
C ALA A 111 6.70 -5.15 7.03
N SER A 112 5.74 -5.67 7.78
CA SER A 112 5.97 -6.48 8.98
C SER A 112 4.91 -7.58 9.03
N THR A 113 5.19 -8.65 9.78
CA THR A 113 4.25 -9.76 9.99
C THR A 113 3.82 -9.80 11.44
N VAL A 114 2.52 -9.98 11.67
CA VAL A 114 1.96 -10.29 12.99
C VAL A 114 1.58 -11.77 13.02
N TYR A 115 2.13 -12.51 13.97
CA TYR A 115 1.92 -13.94 14.14
C TYR A 115 0.72 -14.24 15.05
N PRO A 116 0.10 -15.45 14.98
CA PRO A 116 -1.05 -15.83 15.82
C PRO A 116 -0.85 -15.62 17.33
N GLY A 117 0.39 -15.74 17.83
CA GLY A 117 0.74 -15.47 19.23
C GLY A 117 0.82 -13.98 19.61
N GLY A 118 0.52 -13.06 18.70
CA GLY A 118 0.61 -11.61 18.90
C GLY A 118 2.04 -11.04 18.79
N SER A 119 3.06 -11.89 18.64
CA SER A 119 4.41 -11.44 18.32
C SER A 119 4.45 -10.85 16.91
N HIS A 120 5.33 -9.89 16.68
CA HIS A 120 5.50 -9.25 15.37
C HIS A 120 6.97 -9.19 14.97
N ASP A 121 7.21 -9.18 13.66
CA ASP A 121 8.50 -8.82 13.10
C ASP A 121 8.74 -7.31 13.19
N ASN A 122 10.02 -6.93 13.21
CA ASN A 122 10.38 -5.54 12.96
C ASN A 122 9.91 -5.16 11.55
N GLU A 123 9.59 -3.89 11.37
CA GLU A 123 9.27 -3.35 10.06
C GLU A 123 10.54 -3.28 9.22
N ASP A 124 10.53 -3.98 8.08
CA ASP A 124 11.55 -3.87 7.05
C ASP A 124 11.03 -2.99 5.91
N SER A 125 11.90 -2.19 5.31
CA SER A 125 11.52 -1.32 4.20
C SER A 125 12.49 -1.42 3.02
N THR A 126 11.93 -1.31 1.82
CA THR A 126 12.67 -1.22 0.56
C THR A 126 12.25 0.05 -0.18
N THR A 127 13.17 0.65 -0.93
CA THR A 127 12.90 1.83 -1.75
C THR A 127 13.40 1.59 -3.16
N GLY A 128 12.55 1.83 -4.14
CA GLY A 128 12.86 1.73 -5.55
C GLY A 128 12.25 2.88 -6.36
N PRO A 129 12.49 2.94 -7.67
CA PRO A 129 11.82 3.92 -8.52
C PRO A 129 10.31 3.63 -8.62
N LEU A 130 9.49 4.68 -8.61
CA LEU A 130 8.05 4.58 -8.88
C LEU A 130 7.83 4.52 -10.40
N LYS A 131 8.12 3.36 -10.97
CA LYS A 131 7.98 3.10 -12.41
C LYS A 131 7.56 1.67 -12.66
N THR A 132 6.95 1.43 -13.81
CA THR A 132 6.65 0.07 -14.27
C THR A 132 7.94 -0.75 -14.32
N THR A 133 7.98 -1.84 -13.56
CA THR A 133 9.19 -2.63 -13.34
C THR A 133 8.82 -4.11 -13.21
N PRO A 134 9.34 -4.98 -14.10
CA PRO A 134 9.38 -6.42 -13.87
C PRO A 134 10.55 -6.73 -12.92
N PHE A 135 10.26 -7.09 -11.67
CA PHE A 135 11.31 -7.48 -10.72
C PHE A 135 11.80 -8.91 -11.00
N ASN A 136 10.87 -9.81 -11.29
CA ASN A 136 11.09 -11.18 -11.75
C ASN A 136 9.79 -11.75 -12.35
N ASP A 137 9.80 -13.01 -12.76
CA ASP A 137 8.66 -13.68 -13.41
C ASP A 137 7.36 -13.74 -12.58
N LEU A 138 7.43 -13.51 -11.26
CA LEU A 138 6.31 -13.54 -10.32
C LEU A 138 6.13 -12.22 -9.54
N ALA A 139 6.77 -11.14 -10.00
CA ALA A 139 6.73 -9.86 -9.32
C ALA A 139 6.82 -8.69 -10.30
N HIS A 140 5.72 -7.97 -10.47
CA HIS A 140 5.66 -6.81 -11.36
C HIS A 140 4.96 -5.62 -10.68
N LEU A 141 5.58 -4.45 -10.79
CA LEU A 141 4.89 -3.17 -10.59
C LEU A 141 4.48 -2.65 -11.97
N THR A 142 3.19 -2.40 -12.17
CA THR A 142 2.66 -1.87 -13.44
C THR A 142 1.85 -0.60 -13.18
N ILE A 143 2.11 0.44 -13.96
CA ILE A 143 1.34 1.69 -13.95
C ILE A 143 0.52 1.77 -15.24
N ARG A 144 -0.77 2.08 -15.11
CA ARG A 144 -1.67 2.33 -16.23
C ARG A 144 -2.26 3.73 -16.14
N ASN A 145 -2.37 4.39 -17.28
CA ASN A 145 -2.99 5.71 -17.36
C ASN A 145 -4.53 5.62 -17.32
N THR A 146 -5.21 6.77 -17.47
CA THR A 146 -6.67 6.86 -17.41
C THR A 146 -7.40 6.01 -18.45
N TYR A 147 -6.73 5.62 -19.54
CA TYR A 147 -7.26 4.79 -20.61
C TYR A 147 -6.96 3.29 -20.39
N GLY A 148 -6.32 2.93 -19.28
CA GLY A 148 -5.89 1.57 -18.99
C GLY A 148 -4.65 1.14 -19.78
N VAL A 149 -3.98 2.06 -20.49
CA VAL A 149 -2.75 1.76 -21.22
C VAL A 149 -1.59 1.76 -20.24
N GLN A 150 -0.78 0.70 -20.29
CA GLN A 150 0.45 0.61 -19.51
C GLN A 150 1.44 1.70 -19.92
N VAL A 151 2.01 2.36 -18.93
CA VAL A 151 2.98 3.45 -19.08
C VAL A 151 4.15 3.22 -18.13
N ASP A 152 5.32 3.77 -18.44
CA ASP A 152 6.50 3.59 -17.61
C ASP A 152 6.41 4.37 -16.29
N TYR A 153 5.78 5.54 -16.31
CA TYR A 153 5.71 6.47 -15.18
C TYR A 153 4.28 6.95 -14.95
N MET A 154 3.98 7.36 -13.73
CA MET A 154 2.67 7.91 -13.39
C MET A 154 2.41 9.22 -14.16
N PRO A 155 1.32 9.32 -14.92
CA PRO A 155 0.95 10.58 -15.56
C PRO A 155 0.54 11.61 -14.50
N THR A 156 0.93 12.87 -14.69
CA THR A 156 0.49 13.95 -13.80
C THR A 156 -1.00 14.25 -13.94
N SER A 157 -1.63 13.92 -15.07
CA SER A 157 -3.05 14.24 -15.33
C SER A 157 -3.93 13.01 -15.35
N GLY A 158 -5.16 13.17 -14.86
CA GLY A 158 -6.18 12.14 -14.89
C GLY A 158 -5.93 11.02 -13.88
N ARG A 159 -6.66 9.92 -14.07
CA ARG A 159 -6.57 8.75 -13.21
C ARG A 159 -5.35 7.90 -13.55
N SER A 160 -4.76 7.30 -12.54
CA SER A 160 -3.74 6.26 -12.66
C SER A 160 -4.17 5.02 -11.89
N ASP A 161 -3.87 3.86 -12.46
CA ASP A 161 -3.94 2.58 -11.77
C ASP A 161 -2.51 2.08 -11.53
N ILE A 162 -2.18 1.73 -10.29
CA ILE A 162 -0.92 1.10 -9.88
C ILE A 162 -1.24 -0.34 -9.47
N LEU A 163 -0.57 -1.29 -10.10
CA LEU A 163 -0.77 -2.72 -9.93
C LEU A 163 0.52 -3.33 -9.42
N LEU A 164 0.41 -4.17 -8.40
CA LEU A 164 1.50 -5.00 -7.93
C LEU A 164 1.01 -6.45 -7.91
N ASP A 165 1.66 -7.33 -8.65
CA ASP A 165 1.66 -8.76 -8.36
C ASP A 165 2.95 -9.11 -7.65
N PHE A 166 2.85 -9.89 -6.58
CA PHE A 166 4.01 -10.27 -5.77
C PHE A 166 3.77 -11.58 -5.05
N GLN A 167 4.85 -12.26 -4.69
CA GLN A 167 4.84 -13.44 -3.83
C GLN A 167 5.68 -13.13 -2.60
N ILE A 168 5.21 -13.51 -1.41
CA ILE A 168 6.03 -13.48 -0.20
C ILE A 168 6.58 -14.90 0.05
N PRO A 169 7.87 -15.16 -0.21
CA PRO A 169 8.47 -16.45 0.11
C PRO A 169 8.42 -16.74 1.61
N LYS A 170 8.03 -17.96 1.99
CA LYS A 170 8.01 -18.39 3.40
C LYS A 170 9.35 -18.28 4.11
N MET A 171 10.47 -18.31 3.37
CA MET A 171 11.80 -18.12 3.97
C MET A 171 11.99 -16.76 4.64
N PHE A 172 11.15 -15.76 4.31
CA PHE A 172 11.14 -14.46 4.97
C PHE A 172 10.21 -14.40 6.20
N LEU A 173 9.46 -15.46 6.48
CA LEU A 173 8.58 -15.57 7.64
C LEU A 173 9.24 -16.44 8.71
N ARG A 174 9.04 -16.09 9.99
CA ARG A 174 9.48 -16.93 11.10
C ARG A 174 8.72 -18.25 11.05
N SER A 175 9.44 -19.33 11.28
CA SER A 175 8.85 -20.64 11.55
C SER A 175 8.23 -20.63 12.96
N GLU A 176 6.90 -20.62 13.07
CA GLU A 176 6.24 -21.02 14.31
C GLU A 176 6.39 -22.54 14.46
N GLY A 177 7.38 -22.99 15.24
CA GLY A 177 7.58 -24.41 15.49
C GLY A 177 8.99 -24.81 15.85
N GLY A 178 9.39 -24.50 17.08
CA GLY A 178 10.48 -25.17 17.77
C GLY A 178 10.08 -25.34 19.23
N LEU A 179 9.26 -26.36 19.53
CA LEU A 179 9.21 -26.91 20.88
C LEU A 179 10.65 -27.30 21.24
N LYS A 180 11.22 -26.59 22.23
CA LYS A 180 12.34 -27.11 23.02
C LYS A 180 11.77 -27.98 24.13
#